data_AF-A0A1F8N9W3-F1
#
_entry.id   AF-A0A1F8N9W3-F1
#
_cell.length_a   1.000
_cell.length_b   1.000
_cell.length_c   1.000
_cell.angle_alpha   90.00
_cell.angle_beta   90.00
_cell.angle_gamma   90.00
#
_symmetry.space_group_name_H-M   'P 1'
#
loop_
_entity.id
_entity.type
_entity.pdbx_description
1 polymer ?
#
loop_
_entity_poly.entity_id
_entity_poly.type
_entity_poly.pdbx_seq_one_letter_code
_entity_poly.pdbx_strand_id
1 'polypeptide(L)' 'MATETETRVQLSQEELDQLIDREARKRLGMSGREFKRKYARRELPDVPAVRDIAMLLKLAA' A
#
# COMPACT_ATOMS: atom_id res chain seq x y z
N MET A 1 -11.68 -34.90 -2.90
CA MET A 1 -11.00 -33.88 -3.71
C MET A 1 -10.83 -32.65 -2.84
N ALA A 2 -9.59 -32.21 -2.61
CA ALA A 2 -9.28 -31.12 -1.71
C ALA A 2 -9.80 -29.80 -2.32
N THR A 3 -10.73 -29.15 -1.63
CA THR A 3 -11.14 -27.78 -1.96
C THR A 3 -9.97 -26.87 -1.61
N GLU A 4 -9.33 -26.31 -2.63
CA GLU A 4 -8.39 -25.21 -2.49
C GLU A 4 -9.13 -24.05 -1.83
N THR A 5 -8.97 -23.91 -0.52
CA THR A 5 -9.39 -22.72 0.20
C THR A 5 -8.49 -21.61 -0.29
N GLU A 6 -8.94 -20.83 -1.27
CA GLU A 6 -8.34 -19.54 -1.61
C GLU A 6 -8.38 -18.67 -0.36
N THR A 7 -7.32 -18.76 0.45
CA THR A 7 -7.11 -17.90 1.60
C THR A 7 -6.84 -16.50 1.05
N ARG A 8 -7.92 -15.76 0.72
CA ARG A 8 -7.84 -14.31 0.53
C ARG A 8 -7.26 -13.77 1.83
N VAL A 9 -5.97 -13.41 1.79
CA VAL A 9 -5.29 -12.71 2.87
C VAL A 9 -5.97 -11.35 2.98
N GLN A 10 -7.05 -11.29 3.77
CA GLN A 10 -7.65 -10.04 4.19
C GLN A 10 -6.69 -9.46 5.22
N LEU A 11 -5.71 -8.68 4.74
CA LEU A 11 -4.92 -7.84 5.62
C LEU A 11 -5.89 -6.95 6.39
N SER A 12 -5.79 -6.96 7.70
CA SER A 12 -6.45 -5.95 8.53
C SER A 12 -5.98 -4.56 8.10
N GLN A 13 -6.80 -3.53 8.35
CA GLN A 13 -6.41 -2.15 8.00
C GLN A 13 -5.07 -1.74 8.66
N GLU A 14 -4.79 -2.25 9.86
CA GLU A 14 -3.53 -1.99 10.54
C GLU A 14 -2.33 -2.65 9.85
N GLU A 15 -2.45 -3.92 9.43
CA GLU A 15 -1.38 -4.61 8.72
C GLU A 15 -1.11 -3.96 7.35
N LEU A 16 -2.16 -3.50 6.68
CA LEU A 16 -2.03 -2.80 5.41
C LEU A 16 -1.37 -1.43 5.59
N ASP A 17 -1.70 -0.72 6.66
CA ASP A 17 -1.06 0.55 7.00
C ASP A 17 0.43 0.38 7.33
N GLN A 18 0.79 -0.69 8.04
CA GLN A 18 2.19 -1.05 8.28
C GLN A 18 2.91 -1.42 6.99
N LEU A 19 2.25 -2.15 6.08
CA LEU A 19 2.80 -2.52 4.78
C LEU A 19 3.07 -1.28 3.91
N ILE A 20 2.11 -0.34 3.85
CA ILE A 20 2.26 0.92 3.14
C ILE A 20 3.38 1.76 3.75
N ASP A 21 3.47 1.84 5.08
CA ASP A 21 4.56 2.56 5.76
C ASP A 21 5.93 1.96 5.45
N ARG A 22 6.04 0.63 5.46
CA ARG A 22 7.28 -0.08 5.13
C ARG A 22 7.71 0.18 3.68
N GLU A 23 6.81 0.04 2.72
CA GLU A 23 7.14 0.26 1.30
C GLU A 23 7.40 1.73 0.99
N ALA A 24 6.66 2.67 1.58
CA ALA A 24 6.90 4.09 1.43
C ALA A 24 8.29 4.49 1.97
N ARG A 25 8.68 3.97 3.13
CA ARG A 25 10.02 4.24 3.69
C ARG A 25 11.12 3.65 2.82
N LYS A 26 10.94 2.40 2.38
CA LYS A 26 11.95 1.67 1.59
C LYS A 26 12.16 2.27 0.21
N ARG A 27 11.08 2.66 -0.48
CA ARG A 27 11.14 3.09 -1.89
C ARG A 27 11.20 4.59 -2.08
N LEU A 28 10.57 5.35 -1.18
CA LEU A 28 10.37 6.80 -1.33
C LEU A 28 11.00 7.61 -0.19
N GLY A 29 11.59 6.95 0.81
CA GLY A 29 12.24 7.62 1.94
C GLY A 29 11.28 8.43 2.82
N MET A 30 9.98 8.15 2.77
CA MET A 30 8.95 8.87 3.52
C MET A 30 8.04 7.92 4.29
N SER A 31 7.35 8.43 5.32
CA SER A 31 6.36 7.61 6.06
C SER A 31 5.14 7.29 5.20
N GLY A 32 4.45 6.19 5.51
CA GLY A 32 3.19 5.81 4.85
C GLY A 32 2.09 6.87 5.03
N ARG A 33 2.06 7.54 6.19
CA ARG A 33 1.15 8.67 6.45
C ARG A 33 1.47 9.89 5.57
N GLU A 34 2.75 10.16 5.32
CA GLU A 34 3.17 11.22 4.41
C GLU A 34 2.84 10.86 2.95
N PHE A 35 3.10 9.61 2.55
CA PHE A 35 2.72 9.08 1.25
C PHE A 35 1.22 9.25 1.00
N LYS A 36 0.35 8.80 1.92
CA LYS A 36 -1.11 8.96 1.81
C LYS A 36 -1.53 10.42 1.63
N ARG A 37 -0.94 11.34 2.39
CA ARG A 37 -1.22 12.79 2.27
C ARG A 37 -0.80 13.35 0.91
N LYS A 38 0.43 13.08 0.47
CA LYS A 38 0.95 13.57 -0.82
C LYS A 38 0.23 12.92 -2.02
N TYR A 39 -0.11 11.63 -1.91
CA TYR A 39 -0.88 10.91 -2.93
C TYR A 39 -2.28 11.49 -3.10
N ALA A 40 -3.00 11.77 -2.00
CA ALA A 40 -4.32 12.40 -2.04
C ALA A 40 -4.29 13.79 -2.68
N ARG A 41 -3.18 14.52 -2.56
CA ARG A 41 -2.96 15.84 -3.16
C ARG A 41 -2.37 15.79 -4.57
N ARG A 42 -2.07 14.59 -5.10
CA ARG A 42 -1.36 14.41 -6.39
C ARG A 42 0.01 15.10 -6.44
N GLU A 43 0.68 15.20 -5.29
CA GLU A 43 2.02 15.80 -5.13
C GLU A 43 3.16 14.78 -5.30
N LEU A 44 2.84 13.50 -5.51
CA LEU A 44 3.85 12.46 -5.74
C LEU A 44 4.24 12.37 -7.21
N PRO A 45 5.52 12.15 -7.52
CA PRO A 45 5.97 11.97 -8.89
C PRO A 45 5.37 10.68 -9.48
N ASP A 46 5.09 10.68 -10.79
CA ASP A 46 4.56 9.52 -11.50
C ASP A 46 5.69 8.51 -11.78
N VAL A 47 6.07 7.77 -10.74
CA VAL A 47 7.12 6.74 -10.80
C VAL A 47 6.55 5.36 -10.43
N PRO A 48 7.16 4.26 -10.92
CA PRO A 48 6.67 2.90 -10.63
C PRO A 48 6.46 2.63 -9.14
N ALA A 49 7.37 3.11 -8.28
CA ALA A 49 7.25 2.96 -6.83
C ALA A 49 5.96 3.57 -6.25
N VAL A 50 5.53 4.73 -6.74
CA VAL A 50 4.29 5.38 -6.29
C VAL A 50 3.08 4.59 -6.75
N ARG A 51 3.10 4.07 -7.98
CA ARG A 51 2.02 3.25 -8.54
C ARG A 51 1.86 1.92 -7.79
N ASP A 52 2.96 1.25 -7.47
CA ASP A 52 2.96 0.00 -6.70
C ASP A 52 2.35 0.20 -5.31
N ILE A 53 2.74 1.27 -4.60
CA ILE A 53 2.19 1.58 -3.27
C ILE A 53 0.73 2.04 -3.38
N ALA A 54 0.35 2.74 -4.45
CA ALA A 54 -1.03 3.13 -4.70
C ALA A 54 -1.95 1.93 -4.98
N MET A 55 -1.44 0.85 -5.57
CA MET A 55 -2.21 -0.40 -5.70
C MET A 55 -2.54 -1.01 -4.34
N LEU A 56 -1.60 -0.93 -3.38
CA LEU A 56 -1.83 -1.37 -2.00
C LEU A 56 -2.94 -0.55 -1.32
N LEU A 57 -3.03 0.74 -1.60
CA LEU A 57 -4.13 1.59 -1.11
C LEU A 57 -5.50 1.18 -1.67
N LYS A 58 -5.57 0.67 -2.91
CA LYS A 58 -6.83 0.20 -3.50
C LYS A 58 -7.32 -1.11 -2.90
N LEU A 59 -6.44 -1.88 -2.27
CA LEU A 59 -6.82 -3.09 -1.53
C LEU A 59 -7.35 -2.75 -0.13
N ALA A 60 -7.14 -1.51 0.34
CA ALA A 60 -7.58 -1.02 1.65
C ALA A 60 -9.02 -0.52 1.70
N ALA A 61 -9.54 -0.12 0.53
CA ALA A 61 -10.76 0.68 0.35
C ALA A 61 -11.89 -0.19 -0.21
#